data_AF-A0A661AW64-F1
#
_entry.id   AF-A0A661AW64-F1
#
_cell.length_a   1.000
_cell.length_b   1.000
_cell.length_c   1.000
_cell.angle_alpha   90.00
_cell.angle_beta   90.00
_cell.angle_gamma   90.00
#
_symmetry.space_group_name_H-M   'P 1'
#
loop_
_entity.id
_entity.type
_entity.pdbx_description
1 polymer ?
#
loop_
_entity_poly.entity_id
_entity_poly.type
_entity_poly.pdbx_seq_one_letter_code
_entity_poly.pdbx_strand_id
1 'polypeptide(L)'
;MGIAQDISHIKIVSWYQSITDYQAFSRTIDDVITHLRETNTEFVFRAFWRWNVIPDECPIGDTECELAGRSYAHLENAIIEIKSELPDIIICGGIAFERINAQERNPITGETFDRDETWAMALDPGEYGIDYWGTPPESKVNFQEDRASLLGFAPPGPYDTLTAYAYYPDILNPDFRQLLISWAKKQIDCGVDAIWVDMLFAQARIFAVVTGDPHYYAVEESYEAACAIVDSIHEYG
;
A
#
# COMPACT_ATOMS: atom_id res chain seq x y z
N MET A 1 28.36 40.28 6.00
CA MET A 1 27.54 39.32 6.77
C MET A 1 26.26 39.11 5.97
N GLY A 2 26.05 37.93 5.42
CA GLY A 2 24.80 37.59 4.74
C GLY A 2 23.67 37.58 5.75
N ILE A 3 22.53 38.16 5.39
CA ILE A 3 21.32 38.13 6.21
C ILE A 3 20.89 36.67 6.25
N ALA A 4 20.85 36.06 7.44
CA ALA A 4 20.30 34.72 7.59
C ALA A 4 18.84 34.77 7.13
N GLN A 5 18.50 33.94 6.13
CA GLN A 5 17.12 33.82 5.68
C GLN A 5 16.28 33.22 6.80
N ASP A 6 15.10 33.81 7.01
CA ASP A 6 14.09 33.24 7.89
C ASP A 6 13.57 31.94 7.29
N ILE A 7 13.87 30.83 7.95
CA ILE A 7 13.48 29.47 7.55
C ILE A 7 12.34 28.92 8.42
N SER A 8 11.71 29.72 9.28
CA SER A 8 10.63 29.25 10.17
C SER A 8 9.35 28.83 9.43
N HIS A 9 9.27 29.11 8.13
CA HIS A 9 8.18 28.70 7.25
C HIS A 9 8.41 27.35 6.56
N ILE A 10 9.62 26.77 6.69
CA ILE A 10 9.97 25.50 6.07
C ILE A 10 9.30 24.39 6.87
N LYS A 11 8.46 23.61 6.19
CA LYS A 11 7.88 22.39 6.75
C LYS A 11 8.77 21.19 6.52
N ILE A 12 8.97 20.38 7.54
CA ILE A 12 9.86 19.22 7.47
C ILE A 12 9.03 17.93 7.41
N VAL A 13 9.31 17.15 6.36
CA VAL A 13 8.73 15.83 6.13
C VAL A 13 9.83 14.79 6.32
N SER A 14 9.57 13.81 7.19
CA SER A 14 10.44 12.63 7.31
C SER A 14 9.81 11.47 6.56
N TRP A 15 10.55 10.91 5.61
CA TRP A 15 10.15 9.67 4.96
C TRP A 15 10.70 8.47 5.73
N TYR A 16 9.84 7.50 5.99
CA TYR A 16 10.21 6.21 6.56
C TYR A 16 9.82 5.07 5.62
N GLN A 17 10.53 3.95 5.73
CA GLN A 17 10.05 2.69 5.17
C GLN A 17 9.04 2.04 6.13
N SER A 18 9.36 2.06 7.42
CA SER A 18 8.42 1.90 8.54
C SER A 18 8.94 2.69 9.75
N ILE A 19 8.09 3.28 10.58
CA ILE A 19 8.48 3.88 11.87
C ILE A 19 8.59 2.84 12.99
N THR A 20 8.21 1.59 12.70
CA THR A 20 8.15 0.48 13.68
C THR A 20 9.38 -0.43 13.61
N ASP A 21 10.25 -0.29 12.61
CA ASP A 21 11.37 -1.20 12.35
C ASP A 21 12.64 -0.88 13.18
N TYR A 22 12.53 0.02 14.15
CA TYR A 22 13.66 0.54 14.91
C TYR A 22 14.47 -0.56 15.62
N GLN A 23 13.81 -1.66 16.04
CA GLN A 23 14.50 -2.78 16.69
C GLN A 23 15.50 -3.48 15.75
N ALA A 24 15.19 -3.57 14.45
CA ALA A 24 16.11 -4.12 13.45
C ALA A 24 17.43 -3.34 13.36
N PHE A 25 17.45 -2.08 13.82
CA PHE A 25 18.62 -1.21 13.85
C PHE A 25 19.21 -1.04 15.26
N SER A 26 18.82 -1.88 16.22
CA SER A 26 19.22 -1.75 17.63
C SER A 26 18.87 -0.39 18.23
N ARG A 27 17.74 0.19 17.81
CA ARG A 27 17.18 1.44 18.34
C ARG A 27 15.95 1.16 19.19
N THR A 28 15.48 2.18 19.88
CA THR A 28 14.18 2.19 20.59
C THR A 28 13.23 3.20 19.95
N ILE A 29 11.98 3.17 20.40
CA ILE A 29 10.98 4.19 20.06
C ILE A 29 11.39 5.60 20.54
N ASP A 30 12.07 5.72 21.68
CA ASP A 30 12.62 7.00 22.16
C ASP A 30 13.63 7.60 21.17
N ASP A 31 14.44 6.76 20.50
CA ASP A 31 15.34 7.21 19.44
C ASP A 31 14.55 7.76 18.25
N VAL A 32 13.45 7.12 17.86
CA VAL A 32 12.56 7.60 16.78
C VAL A 32 11.95 8.95 17.17
N ILE A 33 11.38 9.06 18.37
CA ILE A 33 10.80 10.31 18.88
C ILE A 33 11.84 11.42 18.93
N THR A 34 13.06 11.11 19.40
CA THR A 34 14.17 12.06 19.45
C THR A 34 14.53 12.57 18.07
N HIS A 35 14.66 11.67 17.07
CA HIS A 35 14.93 12.09 15.70
C HIS A 35 13.84 13.03 15.17
N LEU A 36 12.56 12.65 15.28
CA LEU A 36 11.44 13.46 14.79
C LEU A 36 11.39 14.84 15.45
N ARG A 37 11.66 14.90 16.77
CA ARG A 37 11.71 16.14 17.54
C ARG A 37 12.87 17.03 17.11
N GLU A 38 14.08 16.48 17.02
CA GLU A 38 15.28 17.25 16.69
C GLU A 38 15.28 17.74 15.24
N THR A 39 14.65 17.00 14.32
CA THR A 39 14.43 17.44 12.95
C THR A 39 13.23 18.36 12.79
N ASN A 40 12.46 18.65 13.85
CA ASN A 40 11.21 19.42 13.79
C ASN A 40 10.24 18.87 12.73
N THR A 41 10.11 17.54 12.67
CA THR A 41 9.24 16.88 11.70
C THR A 41 7.78 17.16 12.02
N GLU A 42 7.04 17.68 11.04
CA GLU A 42 5.60 17.94 11.14
C GLU A 42 4.77 16.83 10.48
N PHE A 43 5.36 16.14 9.50
CA PHE A 43 4.68 15.08 8.75
C PHE A 43 5.61 13.89 8.51
N VAL A 44 5.17 12.71 8.93
CA VAL A 44 5.84 11.44 8.64
C VAL A 44 5.17 10.82 7.43
N PHE A 45 5.90 10.74 6.32
CA PHE A 45 5.40 10.11 5.10
C PHE A 45 5.71 8.61 5.12
N ARG A 46 4.69 7.79 4.86
CA ARG A 46 4.79 6.32 4.77
C ARG A 46 5.35 5.69 6.05
N ALA A 47 4.76 6.09 7.17
CA ALA A 47 5.08 5.57 8.49
C ALA A 47 4.93 4.05 8.59
N PHE A 48 4.05 3.44 7.81
CA PHE A 48 3.90 1.99 7.78
C PHE A 48 3.55 1.54 6.37
N TRP A 49 4.40 0.72 5.76
CA TRP A 49 4.20 0.27 4.39
C TRP A 49 3.59 -1.12 4.32
N ARG A 50 2.32 -1.18 3.93
CA ARG A 50 1.62 -2.44 3.66
C ARG A 50 1.98 -2.96 2.28
N TRP A 51 3.01 -3.80 2.22
CA TRP A 51 3.42 -4.54 1.02
C TRP A 51 3.02 -6.02 1.05
N ASN A 52 3.26 -6.66 2.19
CA ASN A 52 2.94 -8.06 2.44
C ASN A 52 1.69 -8.17 3.31
N VAL A 53 1.22 -9.40 3.53
CA VAL A 53 0.18 -9.67 4.54
C VAL A 53 0.70 -9.25 5.91
N ILE A 54 -0.06 -8.40 6.59
CA ILE A 54 0.29 -7.84 7.91
C ILE A 54 -0.60 -8.50 8.96
N PRO A 55 -0.03 -9.13 10.00
CA PRO A 55 -0.81 -9.70 11.08
C PRO A 55 -1.23 -8.62 12.09
N ASP A 56 -2.28 -8.89 12.87
CA ASP A 56 -2.69 -8.01 13.97
C ASP A 56 -1.60 -7.96 15.06
N GLU A 57 -1.10 -9.13 15.46
CA GLU A 57 0.04 -9.32 16.35
C GLU A 57 1.05 -10.26 15.68
N CYS A 58 2.33 -10.15 16.02
CA CYS A 58 3.32 -11.07 15.51
C CYS A 58 3.07 -12.50 16.04
N PRO A 59 3.18 -13.54 15.19
CA PRO A 59 3.05 -14.91 15.65
C PRO A 59 4.07 -15.25 16.75
N ILE A 60 3.65 -16.06 17.73
CA ILE A 60 4.52 -16.45 18.85
C ILE A 60 5.80 -17.10 18.33
N GLY A 61 6.95 -16.51 18.67
CA GLY A 61 8.27 -16.98 18.29
C GLY A 61 8.77 -16.48 16.93
N ASP A 62 7.99 -15.66 16.21
CA ASP A 62 8.42 -15.00 14.98
C ASP A 62 9.27 -13.75 15.29
N THR A 63 10.56 -13.98 15.56
CA THR A 63 11.50 -12.91 15.87
C THR A 63 11.75 -11.98 14.68
N GLU A 64 11.53 -12.42 13.44
CA GLU A 64 11.65 -11.54 12.27
C GLU A 64 10.51 -10.52 12.26
N CYS A 65 9.28 -10.96 12.53
CA CYS A 65 8.13 -10.07 12.62
C CYS A 65 8.31 -9.01 13.72
N GLU A 66 8.76 -9.44 14.91
CA GLU A 66 9.01 -8.56 16.06
C GLU A 66 10.08 -7.52 15.74
N LEU A 67 11.26 -7.96 15.29
CA LEU A 67 12.38 -7.05 14.98
C LEU A 67 12.05 -6.08 13.85
N ALA A 68 11.28 -6.53 12.86
CA ALA A 68 10.87 -5.69 11.74
C ALA A 68 9.65 -4.80 12.06
N GLY A 69 9.05 -4.95 13.25
CA GLY A 69 7.86 -4.18 13.67
C GLY A 69 6.69 -4.34 12.71
N ARG A 70 6.46 -5.54 12.19
CA ARG A 70 5.59 -5.79 11.02
C ARG A 70 4.12 -6.05 11.33
N SER A 71 3.62 -5.78 12.54
CA SER A 71 2.22 -6.00 12.90
C SER A 71 1.44 -4.69 13.06
N TYR A 72 0.11 -4.75 12.99
CA TYR A 72 -0.73 -3.60 13.29
C TYR A 72 -0.61 -3.14 14.76
N ALA A 73 -0.40 -4.07 15.70
CA ALA A 73 -0.11 -3.71 17.09
C ALA A 73 1.19 -2.89 17.24
N HIS A 74 2.22 -3.19 16.44
CA HIS A 74 3.44 -2.38 16.42
C HIS A 74 3.14 -0.95 15.94
N LEU A 75 2.36 -0.81 14.87
CA LEU A 75 1.96 0.50 14.35
C LEU A 75 1.18 1.31 15.39
N GLU A 76 0.14 0.71 15.98
CA GLU A 76 -0.69 1.36 17.01
C GLU A 76 0.14 1.82 18.21
N ASN A 77 0.97 0.93 18.77
CA ASN A 77 1.81 1.25 19.92
C ASN A 77 2.81 2.38 19.60
N ALA A 78 3.48 2.31 18.44
CA ALA A 78 4.42 3.35 18.03
C ALA A 78 3.73 4.72 17.87
N ILE A 79 2.52 4.76 17.28
CA ILE A 79 1.74 5.99 17.13
C ILE A 79 1.34 6.57 18.48
N ILE A 80 0.85 5.73 19.40
CA ILE A 80 0.48 6.15 20.76
C ILE A 80 1.68 6.81 21.46
N GLU A 81 2.84 6.16 21.43
CA GLU A 81 4.05 6.68 22.08
C GLU A 81 4.54 7.96 21.42
N ILE A 82 4.62 8.02 20.09
CA ILE A 82 5.05 9.22 19.36
C ILE A 82 4.12 10.40 19.63
N LYS A 83 2.80 10.22 19.51
CA LYS A 83 1.83 11.30 19.72
C LYS A 83 1.72 11.73 21.19
N SER A 84 2.11 10.88 22.15
CA SER A 84 2.18 11.29 23.56
C SER A 84 3.23 12.37 23.83
N GLU A 85 4.29 12.40 23.01
CA GLU A 85 5.41 13.33 23.10
C GLU A 85 5.36 14.45 22.04
N LEU A 86 4.76 14.15 20.88
CA LEU A 86 4.66 15.03 19.71
C LEU A 86 3.18 15.07 19.23
N PRO A 87 2.26 15.69 19.99
CA PRO A 87 0.82 15.56 19.74
C PRO A 87 0.33 16.14 18.40
N ASP A 88 1.04 17.13 17.87
CA ASP A 88 0.66 17.83 16.64
C ASP A 88 1.27 17.17 15.37
N ILE A 89 2.05 16.10 15.51
CA ILE A 89 2.66 15.42 14.35
C ILE A 89 1.60 14.67 13.54
N ILE A 90 1.69 14.81 12.22
CA ILE A 90 0.84 14.07 11.28
C ILE A 90 1.59 12.81 10.83
N ILE A 91 0.97 11.65 10.99
CA ILE A 91 1.54 10.35 10.64
C ILE A 91 0.74 9.76 9.48
N CYS A 92 1.40 9.58 8.34
CA CYS A 92 0.79 9.02 7.13
C CYS A 92 1.12 7.54 6.98
N GLY A 93 0.10 6.69 7.03
CA GLY A 93 0.17 5.30 6.63
C GLY A 93 0.42 5.12 5.12
N GLY A 94 0.70 3.89 4.69
CA GLY A 94 0.95 3.58 3.29
C GLY A 94 0.43 2.21 2.89
N ILE A 95 -0.30 2.15 1.77
CA ILE A 95 -0.77 0.91 1.15
C ILE A 95 -0.41 0.88 -0.35
N ALA A 96 -0.11 -0.30 -0.87
CA ALA A 96 0.16 -0.52 -2.29
C ALA A 96 -1.12 -0.94 -3.01
N PHE A 97 -1.61 -0.13 -3.96
CA PHE A 97 -2.67 -0.60 -4.86
C PHE A 97 -2.12 -1.65 -5.83
N GLU A 98 -0.87 -1.52 -6.25
CA GLU A 98 -0.25 -2.31 -7.31
C GLU A 98 -0.03 -3.80 -6.96
N ARG A 99 -0.46 -4.27 -5.79
CA ARG A 99 -0.16 -5.61 -5.29
C ARG A 99 -1.30 -6.20 -4.47
N ILE A 100 -1.79 -7.35 -4.90
CA ILE A 100 -2.49 -8.32 -4.04
C ILE A 100 -1.61 -9.56 -3.87
N ASN A 101 -1.36 -9.99 -2.63
CA ASN A 101 -0.54 -11.20 -2.40
C ASN A 101 -1.31 -12.44 -2.86
N ALA A 102 -0.61 -13.46 -3.33
CA ALA A 102 -1.24 -14.70 -3.80
C ALA A 102 -1.94 -15.50 -2.68
N GLN A 103 -1.67 -15.16 -1.42
CA GLN A 103 -2.50 -15.52 -0.28
C GLN A 103 -2.65 -14.25 0.53
N GLU A 104 -3.87 -13.93 0.91
CA GLU A 104 -4.19 -12.61 1.45
C GLU A 104 -5.14 -12.70 2.63
N ARG A 105 -5.23 -11.62 3.41
CA ARG A 105 -6.15 -11.50 4.54
C ARG A 105 -6.79 -10.13 4.59
N ASN A 106 -8.09 -10.09 4.87
CA ASN A 106 -8.78 -8.89 5.28
C ASN A 106 -8.48 -8.62 6.77
N PRO A 107 -7.77 -7.54 7.12
CA PRO A 107 -7.38 -7.27 8.50
C PRO A 107 -8.52 -6.78 9.40
N ILE A 108 -9.68 -6.45 8.84
CA ILE A 108 -10.87 -6.04 9.60
C ILE A 108 -11.73 -7.26 9.94
N THR A 109 -12.00 -8.12 8.97
CA THR A 109 -12.90 -9.28 9.16
C THR A 109 -12.16 -10.55 9.59
N GLY A 110 -10.86 -10.62 9.31
CA GLY A 110 -10.04 -11.82 9.49
C GLY A 110 -10.21 -12.87 8.39
N GLU A 111 -11.04 -12.62 7.38
CA GLU A 111 -11.21 -13.48 6.21
C GLU A 111 -9.88 -13.65 5.47
N THR A 112 -9.61 -14.88 5.03
CA THR A 112 -8.41 -15.23 4.28
C THR A 112 -8.79 -15.61 2.86
N PHE A 113 -7.99 -15.16 1.90
CA PHE A 113 -8.15 -15.45 0.48
C PHE A 113 -7.00 -16.33 0.00
N ASP A 114 -7.33 -17.39 -0.70
CA ASP A 114 -6.34 -18.25 -1.35
C ASP A 114 -5.89 -17.70 -2.72
N ARG A 115 -5.10 -18.51 -3.42
CA ARG A 115 -4.52 -18.13 -4.71
C ARG A 115 -5.57 -17.97 -5.81
N ASP A 116 -6.58 -18.83 -5.82
CA ASP A 116 -7.60 -18.80 -6.86
C ASP A 116 -8.49 -17.58 -6.66
N GLU A 117 -8.81 -17.26 -5.40
CA GLU A 117 -9.56 -16.05 -5.02
C GLU A 117 -8.79 -14.77 -5.35
N THR A 118 -7.51 -14.70 -5.01
CA THR A 118 -6.67 -13.51 -5.32
C THR A 118 -6.36 -13.38 -6.82
N TRP A 119 -6.31 -14.49 -7.56
CA TRP A 119 -6.23 -14.48 -9.03
C TRP A 119 -7.52 -13.98 -9.69
N ALA A 120 -8.69 -14.28 -9.11
CA ALA A 120 -9.96 -13.72 -9.57
C ALA A 120 -10.04 -12.20 -9.40
N MET A 121 -9.32 -11.65 -8.42
CA MET A 121 -9.17 -10.21 -8.19
C MET A 121 -8.11 -9.53 -9.08
N ALA A 122 -7.29 -10.32 -9.80
CA ALA A 122 -6.22 -9.80 -10.64
C ALA A 122 -6.74 -9.19 -11.94
N LEU A 123 -6.16 -8.06 -12.35
CA LEU A 123 -6.53 -7.32 -13.55
C LEU A 123 -6.43 -8.18 -14.81
N ASP A 124 -7.54 -8.25 -15.56
CA ASP A 124 -7.64 -8.82 -16.90
C ASP A 124 -8.02 -7.72 -17.90
N PRO A 125 -7.06 -7.14 -18.65
CA PRO A 125 -7.40 -6.17 -19.69
C PRO A 125 -8.38 -6.72 -20.74
N GLY A 126 -8.36 -8.03 -20.96
CA GLY A 126 -9.24 -8.73 -21.90
C GLY A 126 -10.73 -8.64 -21.55
N GLU A 127 -11.08 -8.60 -20.26
CA GLU A 127 -12.47 -8.38 -19.80
C GLU A 127 -13.01 -7.01 -20.23
N TYR A 128 -12.11 -6.07 -20.49
CA TYR A 128 -12.42 -4.71 -20.94
C TYR A 128 -12.28 -4.52 -22.45
N GLY A 129 -12.10 -5.60 -23.21
CA GLY A 129 -11.85 -5.54 -24.66
C GLY A 129 -10.49 -4.94 -25.03
N ILE A 130 -9.55 -4.91 -24.09
CA ILE A 130 -8.19 -4.39 -24.29
C ILE A 130 -7.24 -5.56 -24.58
N ASP A 131 -6.64 -5.53 -25.77
CA ASP A 131 -5.62 -6.50 -26.17
C ASP A 131 -4.28 -6.12 -25.52
N TYR A 132 -3.78 -6.98 -24.63
CA TYR A 132 -2.46 -6.89 -24.04
C TYR A 132 -1.57 -8.03 -24.57
N TRP A 133 -1.22 -7.89 -25.85
CA TRP A 133 -0.36 -8.83 -26.59
C TRP A 133 -0.92 -10.25 -26.73
N GLY A 134 -2.25 -10.41 -26.80
CA GLY A 134 -2.93 -11.69 -26.96
C GLY A 134 -4.45 -11.58 -26.78
N THR A 135 -5.21 -12.54 -27.32
CA THR A 135 -6.66 -12.62 -27.10
C THR A 135 -6.97 -13.33 -25.77
N PRO A 136 -8.08 -13.00 -25.07
CA PRO A 136 -8.44 -13.69 -23.83
C PRO A 136 -8.41 -15.23 -23.99
N PRO A 137 -7.83 -15.99 -23.03
CA PRO A 137 -7.32 -15.56 -21.72
C PRO A 137 -5.84 -15.10 -21.71
N GLU A 138 -5.18 -15.00 -22.87
CA GLU A 138 -3.74 -14.68 -22.96
C GLU A 138 -3.46 -13.24 -22.50
N SER A 139 -4.38 -12.31 -22.74
CA SER A 139 -4.27 -10.91 -22.30
C SER A 139 -4.03 -10.78 -20.79
N LYS A 140 -4.78 -11.52 -19.95
CA LYS A 140 -4.57 -11.56 -18.49
C LYS A 140 -3.18 -12.04 -18.12
N VAL A 141 -2.77 -13.19 -18.65
CA VAL A 141 -1.49 -13.82 -18.30
C VAL A 141 -0.32 -12.95 -18.72
N ASN A 142 -0.35 -12.41 -19.95
CA ASN A 142 0.69 -11.52 -20.46
C ASN A 142 0.80 -10.24 -19.63
N PHE A 143 -0.34 -9.65 -19.28
CA PHE A 143 -0.35 -8.46 -18.41
C PHE A 143 0.26 -8.77 -17.05
N GLN A 144 -0.17 -9.86 -16.41
CA GLN A 144 0.32 -10.24 -15.09
C GLN A 144 1.80 -10.64 -15.12
N GLU A 145 2.29 -11.29 -16.17
CA GLU A 145 3.71 -11.58 -16.39
C GLU A 145 4.54 -10.30 -16.49
N ASP A 146 4.10 -9.35 -17.31
CA ASP A 146 4.77 -8.06 -17.49
C ASP A 146 4.81 -7.25 -16.18
N ARG A 147 3.70 -7.21 -15.43
CA ARG A 147 3.68 -6.60 -14.10
C ARG A 147 4.57 -7.36 -13.10
N ALA A 148 4.60 -8.68 -13.15
CA ALA A 148 5.44 -9.50 -12.29
C ALA A 148 6.93 -9.30 -12.57
N SER A 149 7.32 -9.13 -13.83
CA SER A 149 8.68 -8.81 -14.23
C SER A 149 9.12 -7.44 -13.72
N LEU A 150 8.24 -6.44 -13.85
CA LEU A 150 8.53 -5.06 -13.42
C LEU A 150 8.59 -4.92 -11.89
N LEU A 151 7.70 -5.61 -11.16
CA LEU A 151 7.47 -5.40 -9.72
C LEU A 151 8.03 -6.53 -8.83
N GLY A 152 8.61 -7.57 -9.44
CA GLY A 152 9.18 -8.71 -8.72
C GLY A 152 8.13 -9.61 -8.07
N PHE A 153 7.02 -9.88 -8.76
CA PHE A 153 5.91 -10.69 -8.22
C PHE A 153 6.05 -12.19 -8.53
N ALA A 154 7.16 -12.63 -9.11
CA ALA A 154 7.39 -14.03 -9.42
C ALA A 154 8.84 -14.44 -9.14
N PRO A 155 9.10 -15.73 -8.89
CA PRO A 155 10.45 -16.26 -8.84
C PRO A 155 11.17 -16.07 -10.18
N PRO A 156 12.52 -16.09 -10.20
CA PRO A 156 13.28 -16.12 -11.44
C PRO A 156 12.90 -17.32 -12.31
N GLY A 157 12.57 -17.08 -13.58
CA GLY A 157 12.19 -18.12 -14.54
C GLY A 157 10.99 -17.71 -15.40
N PRO A 158 10.42 -18.63 -16.18
CA PRO A 158 9.15 -18.41 -16.86
C PRO A 158 8.05 -18.06 -15.85
N TYR A 159 7.18 -17.12 -16.20
CA TYR A 159 6.05 -16.78 -15.35
C TYR A 159 5.09 -17.97 -15.20
N ASP A 160 4.73 -18.27 -13.96
CA ASP A 160 3.74 -19.29 -13.62
C ASP A 160 2.82 -18.70 -12.55
N THR A 161 1.54 -18.60 -12.89
CA THR A 161 0.51 -18.06 -12.00
C THR A 161 0.41 -18.85 -10.70
N LEU A 162 0.73 -20.14 -10.70
CA LEU A 162 0.68 -20.99 -9.50
C LEU A 162 1.84 -20.76 -8.53
N THR A 163 2.94 -20.14 -9.00
CA THR A 163 4.12 -19.87 -8.18
C THR A 163 4.37 -18.38 -7.94
N ALA A 164 3.64 -17.49 -8.62
CA ALA A 164 3.69 -16.06 -8.39
C ALA A 164 3.45 -15.70 -6.91
N TYR A 165 4.17 -14.72 -6.40
CA TYR A 165 4.03 -14.23 -5.03
C TYR A 165 2.84 -13.28 -4.88
N ALA A 166 2.44 -12.62 -5.95
CA ALA A 166 1.40 -11.61 -5.99
C ALA A 166 0.90 -11.38 -7.42
N TYR A 167 -0.18 -10.61 -7.52
CA TYR A 167 -0.77 -10.17 -8.78
C TYR A 167 -0.98 -8.65 -8.76
N TYR A 168 -1.07 -8.06 -9.95
CA TYR A 168 -1.54 -6.70 -10.11
C TYR A 168 -3.08 -6.72 -10.08
N PRO A 169 -3.72 -6.06 -9.10
CA PRO A 169 -5.14 -6.20 -8.89
C PRO A 169 -5.97 -5.30 -9.81
N ASP A 170 -7.25 -5.63 -9.93
CA ASP A 170 -8.22 -4.84 -10.68
C ASP A 170 -8.99 -3.87 -9.78
N ILE A 171 -8.90 -2.56 -10.05
CA ILE A 171 -9.63 -1.53 -9.30
C ILE A 171 -11.14 -1.61 -9.48
N LEU A 172 -11.63 -2.23 -10.56
CA LEU A 172 -13.06 -2.36 -10.82
C LEU A 172 -13.65 -3.60 -10.15
N ASN A 173 -12.81 -4.59 -9.80
CA ASN A 173 -13.24 -5.76 -9.05
C ASN A 173 -13.74 -5.34 -7.65
N PRO A 174 -15.01 -5.63 -7.30
CA PRO A 174 -15.60 -5.17 -6.05
C PRO A 174 -14.96 -5.81 -4.81
N ASP A 175 -14.54 -7.06 -4.89
CA ASP A 175 -13.91 -7.78 -3.77
C ASP A 175 -12.54 -7.18 -3.47
N PHE A 176 -11.76 -6.90 -4.52
CA PHE A 176 -10.48 -6.21 -4.35
C PHE A 176 -10.66 -4.80 -3.78
N ARG A 177 -11.64 -4.01 -4.24
CA ARG A 177 -11.90 -2.68 -3.69
C ARG A 177 -12.20 -2.73 -2.20
N GLN A 178 -13.07 -3.65 -1.78
CA GLN A 178 -13.38 -3.84 -0.37
C GLN A 178 -12.14 -4.23 0.43
N LEU A 179 -11.32 -5.12 -0.11
CA LEU A 179 -10.08 -5.55 0.51
C LEU A 179 -9.05 -4.41 0.64
N LEU A 180 -8.80 -3.63 -0.42
CA LEU A 180 -7.92 -2.46 -0.38
C LEU A 180 -8.38 -1.42 0.65
N ILE A 181 -9.68 -1.11 0.67
CA ILE A 181 -10.28 -0.19 1.64
C ILE A 181 -10.09 -0.74 3.07
N SER A 182 -10.22 -2.06 3.28
CA SER A 182 -10.00 -2.65 4.61
C SER A 182 -8.57 -2.47 5.12
N TRP A 183 -7.57 -2.42 4.22
CA TRP A 183 -6.18 -2.14 4.60
C TRP A 183 -6.01 -0.69 5.09
N ALA A 184 -6.64 0.27 4.40
CA ALA A 184 -6.64 1.67 4.82
C ALA A 184 -7.35 1.84 6.17
N LYS A 185 -8.56 1.29 6.30
CA LYS A 185 -9.35 1.32 7.54
C LYS A 185 -8.56 0.79 8.73
N LYS A 186 -7.83 -0.32 8.55
CA LYS A 186 -7.04 -0.89 9.62
C LYS A 186 -5.92 0.05 10.07
N GLN A 187 -5.24 0.73 9.15
CA GLN A 187 -4.22 1.72 9.53
C GLN A 187 -4.83 2.94 10.23
N ILE A 188 -6.04 3.38 9.82
CA ILE A 188 -6.82 4.42 10.50
C ILE A 188 -7.16 3.98 11.93
N ASP A 189 -7.60 2.74 12.12
CA ASP A 189 -7.88 2.18 13.45
C ASP A 189 -6.62 2.16 14.34
N CYS A 190 -5.43 2.02 13.75
CA CYS A 190 -4.15 2.14 14.46
C CYS A 190 -3.72 3.60 14.76
N GLY A 191 -4.47 4.60 14.29
CA GLY A 191 -4.27 6.01 14.61
C GLY A 191 -3.45 6.84 13.63
N VAL A 192 -3.28 6.39 12.38
CA VAL A 192 -2.69 7.25 11.33
C VAL A 192 -3.63 8.41 11.00
N ASP A 193 -3.07 9.57 10.65
CA ASP A 193 -3.83 10.78 10.30
C ASP A 193 -4.07 10.92 8.79
N ALA A 194 -3.34 10.17 7.98
CA ALA A 194 -3.40 10.20 6.53
C ALA A 194 -3.04 8.83 5.94
N ILE A 195 -3.52 8.55 4.73
CA ILE A 195 -3.19 7.35 3.98
C ILE A 195 -2.61 7.73 2.62
N TRP A 196 -1.42 7.22 2.34
CA TRP A 196 -0.87 7.18 0.98
C TRP A 196 -1.27 5.88 0.30
N VAL A 197 -2.01 5.97 -0.80
CA VAL A 197 -2.30 4.81 -1.66
C VAL A 197 -1.41 4.90 -2.89
N ASP A 198 -0.35 4.11 -2.91
CA ASP A 198 0.57 4.13 -4.05
C ASP A 198 -0.13 3.60 -5.29
N MET A 199 0.19 4.18 -6.45
CA MET A 199 -0.30 3.75 -7.77
C MET A 199 -1.83 3.66 -7.94
N LEU A 200 -2.64 4.32 -7.09
CA LEU A 200 -4.11 4.23 -7.12
C LEU A 200 -4.73 4.49 -8.51
N PHE A 201 -4.22 5.49 -9.24
CA PHE A 201 -4.72 5.85 -10.58
C PHE A 201 -4.01 5.12 -11.73
N ALA A 202 -3.16 4.14 -11.43
CA ALA A 202 -2.29 3.53 -12.43
C ALA A 202 -3.06 2.68 -13.45
N GLN A 203 -4.13 1.97 -13.07
CA GLN A 203 -4.94 1.21 -14.03
C GLN A 203 -5.54 2.10 -15.11
N ALA A 204 -6.19 3.22 -14.73
CA ALA A 204 -6.72 4.20 -15.68
C ALA A 204 -5.62 4.72 -16.64
N ARG A 205 -4.44 5.04 -16.09
CA ARG A 205 -3.29 5.48 -16.90
C ARG A 205 -2.81 4.39 -17.86
N ILE A 206 -2.69 3.14 -17.40
CA ILE A 206 -2.27 1.99 -18.22
C ILE A 206 -3.25 1.81 -19.37
N PHE A 207 -4.55 1.78 -19.08
CA PHE A 207 -5.58 1.63 -20.10
C PHE A 207 -5.57 2.77 -21.11
N ALA A 208 -5.40 4.03 -20.69
CA ALA A 208 -5.31 5.17 -21.60
C ALA A 208 -4.11 5.06 -22.55
N VAL A 209 -2.97 4.54 -22.05
CA VAL A 209 -1.77 4.34 -22.87
C VAL A 209 -1.96 3.18 -23.86
N VAL A 210 -2.52 2.06 -23.42
CA VAL A 210 -2.69 0.86 -24.26
C VAL A 210 -3.73 1.09 -25.36
N THR A 211 -4.85 1.72 -25.02
CA THR A 211 -5.93 2.01 -25.98
C THR A 211 -5.62 3.22 -26.86
N GLY A 212 -4.75 4.13 -26.38
CA GLY A 212 -4.54 5.43 -27.01
C GLY A 212 -5.72 6.38 -26.88
N ASP A 213 -6.71 6.06 -26.03
CA ASP A 213 -7.94 6.82 -25.85
C ASP A 213 -8.20 7.07 -24.34
N PRO A 214 -8.01 8.32 -23.85
CA PRO A 214 -8.28 8.65 -22.46
C PRO A 214 -9.79 8.62 -22.10
N HIS A 215 -10.67 8.54 -23.10
CA HIS A 215 -12.13 8.43 -22.94
C HIS A 215 -12.64 7.00 -23.21
N TYR A 216 -11.75 6.03 -23.33
CA TYR A 216 -12.15 4.63 -23.36
C TYR A 216 -12.89 4.30 -22.06
N TYR A 217 -14.03 3.62 -22.13
CA TYR A 217 -14.94 3.46 -20.98
C TYR A 217 -14.22 2.91 -19.74
N ALA A 218 -13.32 1.92 -19.91
CA ALA A 218 -12.59 1.31 -18.81
C ALA A 218 -11.56 2.27 -18.16
N VAL A 219 -11.09 3.29 -18.89
CA VAL A 219 -10.24 4.36 -18.33
C VAL A 219 -11.06 5.23 -17.39
N GLU A 220 -12.22 5.69 -17.84
CA GLU A 220 -13.13 6.54 -17.07
C GLU A 220 -13.64 5.80 -15.83
N GLU A 221 -14.12 4.55 -15.99
CA GLU A 221 -14.56 3.73 -14.87
C GLU A 221 -13.44 3.47 -13.85
N SER A 222 -12.20 3.19 -14.31
CA SER A 222 -11.06 2.99 -13.41
C SER A 222 -10.70 4.26 -12.63
N TYR A 223 -10.82 5.42 -13.26
CA TYR A 223 -10.62 6.72 -12.61
C TYR A 223 -11.71 6.99 -11.56
N GLU A 224 -12.97 6.76 -11.91
CA GLU A 224 -14.10 6.92 -10.99
C GLU A 224 -13.99 5.96 -9.80
N ALA A 225 -13.59 4.71 -10.02
CA ALA A 225 -13.36 3.75 -8.96
C ALA A 225 -12.23 4.17 -8.01
N ALA A 226 -11.13 4.73 -8.54
CA ALA A 226 -10.07 5.32 -7.73
C ALA A 226 -10.58 6.48 -6.86
N CYS A 227 -11.39 7.40 -7.43
CA CYS A 227 -12.02 8.47 -6.66
C CYS A 227 -12.95 7.93 -5.58
N ALA A 228 -13.79 6.94 -5.89
CA ALA A 228 -14.70 6.34 -4.93
C ALA A 228 -13.98 5.64 -3.75
N ILE A 229 -12.79 5.07 -3.99
CA ILE A 229 -11.93 4.53 -2.93
C ILE A 229 -11.46 5.66 -2.00
N VAL A 230 -11.01 6.80 -2.55
CA VAL A 230 -10.61 7.97 -1.76
C VAL A 230 -11.77 8.47 -0.90
N ASP A 231 -12.96 8.61 -1.51
CA ASP A 231 -14.16 9.03 -0.79
C ASP A 231 -14.50 8.05 0.34
N SER A 232 -14.44 6.74 0.07
CA SER A 232 -14.70 5.69 1.08
C SER A 232 -13.70 5.71 2.25
N ILE A 233 -12.45 6.09 2.00
CA ILE A 233 -11.43 6.23 3.05
C ILE A 233 -11.73 7.49 3.88
N HIS A 234 -12.01 8.63 3.24
CA HIS A 234 -12.38 9.87 3.94
C HIS A 234 -13.67 9.73 4.76
N GLU A 235 -14.65 8.98 4.27
CA GLU A 235 -15.89 8.70 5.01
C GLU A 235 -15.65 7.88 6.27
N TYR A 236 -14.57 7.09 6.33
CA TYR A 236 -14.25 6.26 7.47
C TYR A 236 -13.53 7.02 8.59
N GLY A 237 -12.51 7.82 8.26
CA GLY A 237 -11.72 8.56 9.25
C GLY A 237 -10.61 9.39 8.63
#